data_AF-A0A7W1ZSE3-F1
#
_entry.id   AF-A0A7W1ZSE3-F1
#
_cell.length_a   1.000
_cell.length_b   1.000
_cell.length_c   1.000
_cell.angle_alpha   90.00
_cell.angle_beta   90.00
_cell.angle_gamma   90.00
#
_symmetry.space_group_name_H-M   'P 1'
#
loop_
_entity.id
_entity.type
_entity.pdbx_description
1 polymer ?
#
loop_
_entity_poly.entity_id
_entity_poly.type
_entity_poly.pdbx_seq_one_letter_code
_entity_poly.pdbx_strand_id
1 'polypeptide(L)'
;MEIFVVNNLSMAKQPKLQLTPDEEFAELCAFVATLAFNQQKKVSAMLREMHCLYHTPEYARYRPFLKLIRGWLVVPFSLWGRDFINMGKYLAEQLRAGNPLSPRFVLVMRLLREYPPEAAQLLVAMHEHDVQKGKYDGWTRKNKKFLAYEKRIQNNPELLKEWALIKEEFDITLYRNPAGIIRRYIFCERNFKNADWEFKFDDDEEQFYEAFTDFCLKWNLWCMECLEQDTPMLLKLTINLLPIGFMIVIPDYMLVDGGRDIRWKKITDVLVALGAIRLDARRLANLEDAEAEALGIDAANERALADGKEGKERIEYIIREMNLASKTDSRVIRRRLAEAKKILKKRGQDGSEDPSVWDPRSYRAEYQEWQKTAPPKESVKLAKAKARVASLTPEDKAELIKWLGDGSLN
;
A
#
# COMPACT_ATOMS: atom_id res chain seq x y z
N MET A 1 46.56 22.10 15.88
CA MET A 1 45.35 21.26 15.96
C MET A 1 44.18 22.21 15.69
N GLU A 2 43.93 22.45 14.40
CA GLU A 2 42.98 23.47 13.93
C GLU A 2 41.58 22.87 13.79
N ILE A 3 40.60 23.56 14.36
CA ILE A 3 39.18 23.22 14.32
C ILE A 3 38.61 23.85 13.05
N PHE A 4 38.29 23.04 12.03
CA PHE A 4 37.52 23.50 10.87
C PHE A 4 36.02 23.45 11.19
N VAL A 5 35.47 24.65 11.37
CA VAL A 5 34.03 24.92 11.28
C VAL A 5 33.62 24.81 9.81
N VAL A 6 32.79 23.82 9.47
CA VAL A 6 32.16 23.76 8.14
C VAL A 6 30.76 24.37 8.24
N ASN A 7 30.64 25.51 7.56
CA ASN A 7 29.45 26.32 7.41
C ASN A 7 28.25 25.55 6.83
N ASN A 8 27.08 25.87 7.36
CA ASN A 8 25.77 25.58 6.77
C ASN A 8 25.67 26.19 5.36
N LEU A 9 25.78 25.36 4.33
CA LEU A 9 25.37 25.72 2.98
C LEU A 9 23.87 25.44 2.82
N SER A 10 23.11 26.53 2.81
CA SER A 10 21.79 26.66 2.19
C SER A 10 21.80 25.97 0.82
N MET A 11 21.16 24.79 0.71
CA MET A 11 20.87 24.20 -0.59
C MET A 11 19.59 24.85 -1.14
N ALA A 12 19.80 25.93 -1.88
CA ALA A 12 18.86 26.37 -2.90
C ALA A 12 18.43 25.16 -3.75
N LYS A 13 17.12 25.00 -3.98
CA LYS A 13 16.56 24.01 -4.91
C LYS A 13 17.25 24.16 -6.26
N GLN A 14 18.21 23.28 -6.58
CA GLN A 14 18.70 23.18 -7.94
C GLN A 14 17.53 22.74 -8.84
N PRO A 15 17.35 23.35 -10.01
CA PRO A 15 16.37 22.89 -10.98
C PRO A 15 16.76 21.45 -11.35
N LYS A 16 15.85 20.49 -11.14
CA LYS A 16 16.03 19.13 -11.67
C LYS A 16 16.25 19.27 -13.17
N LEU A 17 17.42 18.84 -13.67
CA LEU A 17 17.63 18.66 -15.11
C LEU A 17 16.44 17.84 -15.64
N GLN A 18 15.81 18.33 -16.71
CA GLN A 18 14.75 17.56 -17.38
C GLN A 18 15.42 16.36 -18.06
N LEU A 19 15.08 15.16 -17.60
CA LEU A 19 15.51 13.93 -18.23
C LEU A 19 14.93 13.85 -19.64
N THR A 20 15.72 13.35 -20.58
CA THR A 20 15.24 12.92 -21.89
C THR A 20 14.27 11.74 -21.74
N PRO A 21 13.38 11.49 -22.73
CA PRO A 21 12.51 10.32 -22.70
C PRO A 21 13.26 8.99 -22.48
N ASP A 22 14.45 8.83 -23.04
CA ASP A 22 15.24 7.60 -22.91
C ASP A 22 15.85 7.46 -21.51
N GLU A 23 16.34 8.56 -20.93
CA GLU A 23 16.82 8.57 -19.54
C GLU A 23 15.68 8.28 -18.55
N GLU A 24 14.49 8.87 -18.77
CA GLU A 24 13.30 8.56 -17.96
C GLU A 24 12.94 7.07 -18.06
N PHE A 25 12.98 6.48 -19.26
CA PHE A 25 12.70 5.07 -19.45
C PHE A 25 13.72 4.17 -18.75
N ALA A 26 15.01 4.52 -18.83
CA ALA A 26 16.08 3.80 -18.17
C ALA A 26 15.92 3.80 -16.65
N GLU A 27 15.57 4.94 -16.05
CA GLU A 27 15.28 5.02 -14.61
C GLU A 27 14.09 4.14 -14.21
N LEU A 28 13.00 4.15 -14.99
CA LEU A 28 11.84 3.29 -14.72
C LEU A 28 12.20 1.80 -14.81
N CYS A 29 12.99 1.40 -15.82
CA CYS A 29 13.46 0.03 -15.96
C CYS A 29 14.37 -0.39 -14.80
N ALA A 30 15.30 0.47 -14.41
CA ALA A 30 16.20 0.23 -13.28
C ALA A 30 15.41 0.05 -11.99
N PHE A 31 14.39 0.88 -11.75
CA PHE A 31 13.53 0.73 -10.57
C PHE A 31 12.74 -0.58 -10.58
N VAL A 32 12.09 -0.92 -11.69
CA VAL A 32 11.29 -2.15 -11.82
C VAL A 32 12.15 -3.41 -11.65
N ALA A 33 13.41 -3.38 -12.09
CA ALA A 33 14.35 -4.48 -11.87
C ALA A 33 14.66 -4.73 -10.39
N THR A 34 14.45 -3.73 -9.52
CA THR A 34 14.59 -3.90 -8.07
C THR A 34 13.37 -4.53 -7.40
N LEU A 35 12.26 -4.74 -8.12
CA LEU A 35 11.02 -5.28 -7.55
C LEU A 35 11.02 -6.81 -7.54
N ALA A 36 10.18 -7.37 -6.67
CA ALA A 36 10.09 -8.82 -6.45
C ALA A 36 9.29 -9.53 -7.57
N PHE A 37 9.16 -10.85 -7.44
CA PHE A 37 8.28 -11.71 -8.26
C PHE A 37 8.51 -11.65 -9.77
N ASN A 38 9.75 -11.37 -10.17
CA ASN A 38 10.16 -11.16 -11.56
C ASN A 38 9.29 -10.11 -12.26
N GLN A 39 8.91 -9.04 -11.53
CA GLN A 39 8.01 -8.02 -12.04
C GLN A 39 8.54 -7.39 -13.33
N GLN A 40 9.85 -7.15 -13.45
CA GLN A 40 10.47 -6.70 -14.69
C GLN A 40 10.07 -7.55 -15.89
N LYS A 41 10.31 -8.87 -15.83
CA LYS A 41 9.95 -9.80 -16.91
C LYS A 41 8.47 -9.70 -17.29
N LYS A 42 7.59 -9.45 -16.31
CA LYS A 42 6.14 -9.37 -16.52
C LYS A 42 5.68 -8.03 -17.10
N VAL A 43 6.32 -6.91 -16.75
CA VAL A 43 5.83 -5.56 -17.10
C VAL A 43 6.65 -4.86 -18.18
N SER A 44 7.88 -5.27 -18.45
CA SER A 44 8.81 -4.52 -19.32
C SER A 44 8.25 -4.18 -20.71
N ALA A 45 7.58 -5.14 -21.36
CA ALA A 45 6.98 -4.90 -22.68
C ALA A 45 5.91 -3.80 -22.62
N MET A 46 5.01 -3.91 -21.64
CA MET A 46 3.92 -2.95 -21.45
C MET A 46 4.40 -1.59 -20.95
N LEU A 47 5.43 -1.57 -20.10
CA LEU A 47 6.06 -0.35 -19.62
C LEU A 47 6.69 0.43 -20.78
N ARG A 48 7.41 -0.26 -21.67
CA ARG A 48 7.97 0.32 -22.90
C ARG A 48 6.88 0.90 -23.78
N GLU A 49 5.84 0.12 -24.03
CA GLU A 49 4.71 0.53 -24.86
C GLU A 49 4.01 1.79 -24.34
N MET A 50 3.66 1.82 -23.04
CA MET A 50 3.06 2.99 -22.41
C MET A 50 3.99 4.20 -22.43
N HIS A 51 5.30 3.98 -22.26
CA HIS A 51 6.30 5.05 -22.33
C HIS A 51 6.41 5.66 -23.72
N CYS A 52 6.48 4.84 -24.77
CA CYS A 52 6.48 5.31 -26.15
C CYS A 52 5.21 6.13 -26.44
N LEU A 53 4.03 5.58 -26.16
CA LEU A 53 2.75 6.26 -26.40
C LEU A 53 2.63 7.58 -25.63
N TYR A 54 3.17 7.67 -24.41
CA TYR A 54 3.15 8.89 -23.59
C TYR A 54 3.91 10.05 -24.25
N HIS A 55 5.02 9.74 -24.92
CA HIS A 55 5.88 10.72 -25.58
C HIS A 55 5.48 11.00 -27.04
N THR A 56 4.62 10.17 -27.64
CA THR A 56 4.05 10.39 -28.98
C THR A 56 3.10 11.61 -29.02
N PRO A 57 3.36 12.64 -29.85
CA PRO A 57 2.54 13.87 -29.92
C PRO A 57 1.06 13.63 -30.25
N GLU A 58 0.76 12.65 -31.10
CA GLU A 58 -0.58 12.29 -31.56
C GLU A 58 -1.49 11.88 -30.39
N TYR A 59 -0.91 11.36 -29.31
CA TYR A 59 -1.64 10.91 -28.13
C TYR A 59 -1.60 11.92 -26.97
N ALA A 60 -1.24 13.19 -27.23
CA ALA A 60 -1.15 14.23 -26.21
C ALA A 60 -2.41 14.35 -25.34
N ARG A 61 -3.60 14.21 -25.94
CA ARG A 61 -4.90 14.25 -25.22
C ARG A 61 -5.11 13.11 -24.22
N TYR A 62 -4.38 12.00 -24.37
CA TYR A 62 -4.45 10.82 -23.50
C TYR A 62 -3.31 10.72 -22.50
N ARG A 63 -2.38 11.70 -22.47
CA ARG A 63 -1.24 11.71 -21.55
C ARG A 63 -1.59 11.49 -20.08
N PRO A 64 -2.70 12.03 -19.52
CA PRO A 64 -3.07 11.72 -18.13
C PRO A 64 -3.29 10.22 -17.88
N PHE A 65 -3.90 9.52 -18.83
CA PHE A 65 -4.18 8.09 -18.75
C PHE A 65 -2.93 7.26 -18.96
N LEU A 66 -2.11 7.62 -19.96
CA LEU A 66 -0.83 6.97 -20.24
C LEU A 66 0.13 7.11 -19.05
N LYS A 67 0.23 8.31 -18.46
CA LYS A 67 1.03 8.56 -17.26
C LYS A 67 0.56 7.72 -16.08
N LEU A 68 -0.76 7.62 -15.89
CA LEU A 68 -1.34 6.86 -14.78
C LEU A 68 -1.02 5.36 -14.91
N ILE A 69 -1.26 4.74 -16.06
CA ILE A 69 -0.95 3.32 -16.28
C ILE A 69 0.56 3.09 -16.19
N ARG A 70 1.38 3.92 -16.85
CA ARG A 70 2.85 3.84 -16.77
C ARG A 70 3.33 3.91 -15.32
N GLY A 71 2.76 4.81 -14.52
CA GLY A 71 3.07 4.94 -13.09
C GLY A 71 2.67 3.71 -12.28
N TRP A 72 1.53 3.07 -12.59
CA TRP A 72 1.11 1.83 -11.92
C TRP A 72 1.99 0.62 -12.26
N LEU A 73 2.51 0.53 -13.50
CA LEU A 73 3.36 -0.58 -13.92
C LEU A 73 4.67 -0.69 -13.11
N VAL A 74 5.10 0.42 -12.50
CA VAL A 74 6.30 0.44 -11.65
C VAL A 74 5.99 0.26 -10.16
N VAL A 75 4.72 0.15 -9.76
CA VAL A 75 4.34 -0.07 -8.35
C VAL A 75 4.49 -1.55 -8.00
N PRO A 76 4.92 -1.93 -6.78
CA PRO A 76 4.90 -3.33 -6.31
C PRO A 76 3.52 -4.00 -6.46
N PHE A 77 3.49 -5.28 -6.83
CA PHE A 77 2.24 -6.00 -7.15
C PHE A 77 1.21 -6.04 -6.01
N SER A 78 1.64 -6.08 -4.75
CA SER A 78 0.77 -6.14 -3.58
C SER A 78 -0.06 -4.86 -3.40
N LEU A 79 0.32 -3.77 -4.08
CA LEU A 79 -0.42 -2.52 -4.11
C LEU A 79 -1.35 -2.40 -5.33
N TRP A 80 -1.30 -3.36 -6.26
CA TRP A 80 -2.13 -3.35 -7.47
C TRP A 80 -3.56 -3.77 -7.14
N GLY A 81 -4.51 -2.84 -7.32
CA GLY A 81 -5.94 -3.13 -7.18
C GLY A 81 -6.56 -3.81 -8.40
N ARG A 82 -5.86 -3.85 -9.52
CA ARG A 82 -6.35 -4.29 -10.83
C ARG A 82 -5.19 -4.78 -11.69
N ASP A 83 -5.52 -5.44 -12.78
CA ASP A 83 -4.58 -5.81 -13.82
C ASP A 83 -4.23 -4.60 -14.71
N PHE A 84 -3.17 -3.88 -14.34
CA PHE A 84 -2.70 -2.72 -15.10
C PHE A 84 -2.01 -3.10 -16.42
N ILE A 85 -1.58 -4.36 -16.58
CA ILE A 85 -0.97 -4.83 -17.83
C ILE A 85 -2.04 -4.90 -18.91
N ASN A 86 -3.11 -5.66 -18.65
CA ASN A 86 -4.18 -5.83 -19.64
C ASN A 86 -5.01 -4.55 -19.82
N MET A 87 -5.11 -3.71 -18.78
CA MET A 87 -5.67 -2.37 -18.94
C MET A 87 -4.82 -1.47 -19.86
N GLY A 88 -3.49 -1.58 -19.76
CA GLY A 88 -2.55 -0.90 -20.65
C GLY A 88 -2.63 -1.41 -22.09
N LYS A 89 -2.74 -2.73 -22.30
CA LYS A 89 -2.95 -3.34 -23.63
C LYS A 89 -4.20 -2.78 -24.30
N TYR A 90 -5.32 -2.82 -23.61
CA TYR A 90 -6.58 -2.29 -24.14
C TYR A 90 -6.44 -0.81 -24.53
N LEU A 91 -5.82 0.01 -23.67
CA LEU A 91 -5.57 1.42 -24.00
C LEU A 91 -4.69 1.56 -25.25
N ALA A 92 -3.57 0.84 -25.34
CA ALA A 92 -2.67 0.88 -26.48
C ALA A 92 -3.37 0.48 -27.79
N GLU A 93 -4.15 -0.60 -27.77
CA GLU A 93 -4.91 -1.09 -28.93
C GLU A 93 -5.89 -0.04 -29.44
N GLN A 94 -6.66 0.60 -28.56
CA GLN A 94 -7.59 1.66 -28.96
C GLN A 94 -6.86 2.86 -29.57
N LEU A 95 -5.73 3.26 -28.99
CA LEU A 95 -4.95 4.39 -29.49
C LEU A 95 -4.36 4.11 -30.88
N ARG A 96 -3.77 2.93 -31.09
CA ARG A 96 -3.21 2.54 -32.38
C ARG A 96 -4.27 2.39 -33.46
N ALA A 97 -5.44 1.90 -33.11
CA ALA A 97 -6.57 1.79 -34.04
C ALA A 97 -7.18 3.15 -34.40
N GLY A 98 -6.75 4.25 -33.76
CA GLY A 98 -7.36 5.57 -33.93
C GLY A 98 -8.76 5.68 -33.31
N ASN A 99 -9.17 4.68 -32.52
CA ASN A 99 -10.50 4.61 -31.95
C ASN A 99 -10.63 5.58 -30.76
N PRO A 100 -11.76 6.29 -30.63
CA PRO A 100 -12.04 7.02 -29.40
C PRO A 100 -12.20 6.04 -28.24
N LEU A 101 -11.61 6.38 -27.08
CA LEU A 101 -11.84 5.61 -25.87
C LEU A 101 -13.33 5.64 -25.51
N SER A 102 -13.90 4.46 -25.25
CA SER A 102 -15.31 4.37 -24.88
C SER A 102 -15.59 5.18 -23.60
N PRO A 103 -16.78 5.80 -23.46
CA PRO A 103 -17.13 6.55 -22.25
C PRO A 103 -16.99 5.73 -20.96
N ARG A 104 -17.27 4.43 -21.04
CA ARG A 104 -17.10 3.48 -19.92
C ARG A 104 -15.64 3.31 -19.52
N PHE A 105 -14.73 3.16 -20.49
CA PHE A 105 -13.30 3.05 -20.19
C PHE A 105 -12.73 4.35 -19.62
N VAL A 106 -13.16 5.50 -20.16
CA VAL A 106 -12.81 6.83 -19.63
C VAL A 106 -13.26 6.97 -18.18
N LEU A 107 -14.46 6.49 -17.83
CA LEU A 107 -14.94 6.48 -16.46
C LEU A 107 -14.05 5.61 -15.56
N VAL A 108 -13.68 4.40 -15.99
CA VAL A 108 -12.76 3.53 -15.22
C VAL A 108 -11.43 4.25 -14.97
N MET A 109 -10.83 4.85 -16.00
CA MET A 109 -9.58 5.62 -15.86
C MET A 109 -9.70 6.80 -14.89
N ARG A 110 -10.86 7.48 -14.86
CA ARG A 110 -11.11 8.60 -13.94
C ARG A 110 -11.31 8.16 -12.49
N LEU A 111 -11.84 6.96 -12.28
CA LEU A 111 -12.05 6.37 -10.95
C LEU A 111 -10.81 5.67 -10.40
N LEU A 112 -9.79 5.44 -11.22
CA LEU A 112 -8.51 4.94 -10.74
C LEU A 112 -7.90 5.93 -9.75
N ARG A 113 -7.50 5.42 -8.60
CA ARG A 113 -6.72 6.18 -7.62
C ARG A 113 -5.33 6.48 -8.19
N GLU A 114 -4.74 7.57 -7.71
CA GLU A 114 -3.31 7.82 -7.91
C GLU A 114 -2.49 6.70 -7.26
N TYR A 115 -1.35 6.36 -7.86
CA TYR A 115 -0.48 5.33 -7.30
C TYR A 115 0.08 5.77 -5.94
N PRO A 116 0.41 4.82 -5.04
CA PRO A 116 0.83 5.15 -3.68
C PRO A 116 2.12 5.97 -3.64
N PRO A 117 2.38 6.74 -2.56
CA PRO A 117 3.63 7.47 -2.39
C PRO A 117 4.85 6.56 -2.45
N GLU A 118 5.99 7.07 -2.94
CA GLU A 118 7.24 6.32 -3.11
C GLU A 118 7.70 5.61 -1.82
N ALA A 119 7.52 6.25 -0.66
CA ALA A 119 7.85 5.65 0.63
C ALA A 119 7.05 4.37 0.91
N ALA A 120 5.76 4.34 0.53
CA ALA A 120 4.93 3.14 0.64
C ALA A 120 5.39 2.07 -0.34
N GLN A 121 5.64 2.45 -1.60
CA GLN A 121 6.15 1.53 -2.62
C GLN A 121 7.44 0.84 -2.16
N LEU A 122 8.40 1.59 -1.59
CA LEU A 122 9.64 1.03 -1.09
C LEU A 122 9.42 0.04 0.07
N LEU A 123 8.57 0.39 1.04
CA LEU A 123 8.26 -0.51 2.16
C LEU A 123 7.60 -1.81 1.69
N VAL A 124 6.69 -1.71 0.71
CA VAL A 124 6.03 -2.89 0.16
C VAL A 124 6.99 -3.71 -0.71
N ALA A 125 7.82 -3.09 -1.54
CA ALA A 125 8.85 -3.80 -2.32
C ALA A 125 9.77 -4.62 -1.42
N MET A 126 10.22 -4.05 -0.30
CA MET A 126 11.01 -4.78 0.70
C MET A 126 10.26 -5.99 1.27
N HIS A 127 8.97 -5.82 1.57
CA HIS A 127 8.13 -6.92 2.05
C HIS A 127 7.94 -8.01 1.00
N GLU A 128 7.71 -7.65 -0.27
CA GLU A 128 7.56 -8.63 -1.35
C GLU A 128 8.83 -9.45 -1.57
N HIS A 129 10.02 -8.85 -1.42
CA HIS A 129 11.28 -9.60 -1.44
C HIS A 129 11.40 -10.61 -0.32
N ASP A 130 10.95 -10.24 0.89
CA ASP A 130 10.89 -11.18 2.01
C ASP A 130 9.92 -12.33 1.68
N VAL A 131 8.74 -12.02 1.16
CA VAL A 131 7.73 -13.02 0.75
C VAL A 131 8.23 -13.94 -0.36
N GLN A 132 8.89 -13.39 -1.39
CA GLN A 132 9.47 -14.17 -2.48
C GLN A 132 10.51 -15.19 -1.97
N LYS A 133 11.22 -14.86 -0.88
CA LYS A 133 12.18 -15.74 -0.21
C LYS A 133 11.55 -16.63 0.86
N GLY A 134 10.21 -16.66 0.98
CA GLY A 134 9.48 -17.42 2.00
C GLY A 134 9.59 -16.86 3.42
N LYS A 135 10.08 -15.63 3.59
CA LYS A 135 10.32 -14.99 4.90
C LYS A 135 9.10 -14.18 5.38
N TYR A 136 8.06 -14.88 5.82
CA TYR A 136 6.84 -14.24 6.34
C TYR A 136 6.99 -13.69 7.77
N ASP A 137 8.03 -14.11 8.51
CA ASP A 137 8.21 -13.79 9.93
C ASP A 137 8.65 -12.34 10.21
N GLY A 138 8.86 -11.52 9.17
CA GLY A 138 9.28 -10.12 9.34
C GLY A 138 8.30 -9.28 10.17
N TRP A 139 7.05 -9.70 10.25
CA TRP A 139 5.94 -8.98 10.86
C TRP A 139 5.44 -9.63 12.15
N THR A 140 5.95 -10.82 12.46
CA THR A 140 5.68 -11.55 13.70
C THR A 140 6.85 -11.40 14.68
N ARG A 141 6.57 -11.55 15.97
CA ARG A 141 7.58 -11.62 17.04
C ARG A 141 8.03 -13.08 17.20
N LYS A 142 8.97 -13.35 18.12
CA LYS A 142 9.61 -14.67 18.33
C LYS A 142 8.57 -15.80 18.26
N ASN A 143 8.71 -16.68 17.27
CA ASN A 143 7.65 -17.61 16.88
C ASN A 143 7.71 -18.94 17.65
N LYS A 144 7.76 -18.89 18.99
CA LYS A 144 7.89 -20.10 19.82
C LYS A 144 6.71 -21.06 19.67
N LYS A 145 5.50 -20.53 19.48
CA LYS A 145 4.27 -21.31 19.28
C LYS A 145 4.35 -22.11 17.98
N PHE A 146 4.76 -21.47 16.89
CA PHE A 146 5.02 -22.14 15.61
C PHE A 146 6.08 -23.22 15.75
N LEU A 147 7.26 -22.90 16.28
CA LEU A 147 8.37 -23.86 16.39
C LEU A 147 7.99 -25.09 17.23
N ALA A 148 7.21 -24.89 18.30
CA ALA A 148 6.70 -26.00 19.11
C ALA A 148 5.75 -26.90 18.32
N TYR A 149 4.87 -26.33 17.50
CA TYR A 149 3.93 -27.09 16.68
C TYR A 149 4.60 -27.74 15.46
N GLU A 150 5.52 -27.03 14.81
CA GLU A 150 6.33 -27.52 13.70
C GLU A 150 7.11 -28.78 14.12
N LYS A 151 7.75 -28.74 15.28
CA LYS A 151 8.42 -29.93 15.84
C LYS A 151 7.46 -31.10 16.08
N ARG A 152 6.20 -30.81 16.43
CA ARG A 152 5.17 -31.83 16.70
C ARG A 152 4.69 -32.51 15.42
N ILE A 153 4.56 -31.77 14.32
CA ILE A 153 4.08 -32.32 13.05
C ILE A 153 5.16 -33.03 12.24
N GLN A 154 6.42 -32.57 12.33
CA GLN A 154 7.53 -33.10 11.52
C GLN A 154 7.71 -34.61 11.62
N ASN A 155 7.41 -35.19 12.80
CA ASN A 155 7.51 -36.63 13.03
C ASN A 155 6.17 -37.22 13.48
N ASN A 156 5.05 -36.63 13.09
CA ASN A 156 3.73 -37.15 13.46
C ASN A 156 3.43 -38.44 12.65
N PRO A 157 3.27 -39.61 13.31
CA PRO A 157 3.07 -40.87 12.60
C PRO A 157 1.79 -40.93 11.77
N GLU A 158 0.72 -40.26 12.22
CA GLU A 158 -0.56 -40.23 11.52
C GLU A 158 -0.46 -39.38 10.25
N LEU A 159 0.17 -38.20 10.34
CA LEU A 159 0.45 -37.36 9.18
C LEU A 159 1.28 -38.12 8.14
N LEU A 160 2.37 -38.76 8.58
CA LEU A 160 3.25 -39.51 7.68
C LEU A 160 2.54 -40.71 7.03
N LYS A 161 1.66 -41.39 7.78
CA LYS A 161 0.81 -42.47 7.25
C LYS A 161 -0.15 -41.94 6.19
N GLU A 162 -0.83 -40.84 6.44
CA GLU A 162 -1.76 -40.25 5.46
C GLU A 162 -1.05 -39.71 4.24
N TRP A 163 0.14 -39.12 4.41
CA TRP A 163 0.99 -38.73 3.28
C TRP A 163 1.42 -39.94 2.45
N ALA A 164 1.74 -41.07 3.08
CA ALA A 164 2.06 -42.31 2.36
C ALA A 164 0.86 -42.80 1.53
N LEU A 165 -0.36 -42.75 2.07
CA LEU A 165 -1.57 -43.10 1.32
C LEU A 165 -1.77 -42.22 0.07
N ILE A 166 -1.53 -40.90 0.19
CA ILE A 166 -1.60 -40.00 -0.98
C ILE A 166 -0.55 -40.38 -2.02
N LYS A 167 0.68 -40.72 -1.61
CA LYS A 167 1.75 -41.14 -2.54
C LYS A 167 1.52 -42.52 -3.17
N GLU A 168 0.77 -43.38 -2.50
CA GLU A 168 0.38 -44.69 -3.05
C GLU A 168 -0.69 -44.53 -4.14
N GLU A 169 -1.62 -43.60 -3.96
CA GLU A 169 -2.71 -43.36 -4.90
C GLU A 169 -2.30 -42.47 -6.09
N PHE A 170 -1.43 -41.47 -5.84
CA PHE A 170 -1.10 -40.44 -6.83
C PHE A 170 0.40 -40.35 -7.11
N ASP A 171 0.78 -40.16 -8.38
CA ASP A 171 2.14 -39.79 -8.76
C ASP A 171 2.41 -38.32 -8.40
N ILE A 172 2.89 -38.10 -7.18
CA ILE A 172 3.21 -36.78 -6.64
C ILE A 172 4.27 -36.01 -7.45
N THR A 173 5.02 -36.69 -8.32
CA THR A 173 6.05 -36.04 -9.14
C THR A 173 5.46 -35.16 -10.23
N LEU A 174 4.19 -35.39 -10.60
CA LEU A 174 3.43 -34.59 -11.55
C LEU A 174 2.99 -33.24 -10.95
N TYR A 175 2.79 -33.18 -9.63
CA TYR A 175 2.17 -32.03 -8.96
C TYR A 175 3.16 -31.10 -8.25
N ARG A 176 4.45 -31.43 -8.29
CA ARG A 176 5.51 -30.62 -7.67
C ARG A 176 6.01 -29.53 -8.62
N ASN A 177 6.31 -28.36 -8.07
CA ASN A 177 7.01 -27.33 -8.83
C ASN A 177 8.52 -27.67 -8.97
N PRO A 178 9.32 -26.88 -9.74
CA PRO A 178 10.76 -27.12 -9.87
C PRO A 178 11.57 -27.06 -8.57
N ALA A 179 11.03 -26.44 -7.51
CA ALA A 179 11.61 -26.47 -6.16
C ALA A 179 11.15 -27.70 -5.35
N GLY A 180 10.44 -28.63 -6.00
CA GLY A 180 9.78 -29.82 -5.45
C GLY A 180 8.82 -29.56 -4.30
N ILE A 181 8.13 -28.42 -4.35
CA ILE A 181 7.06 -28.09 -3.41
C ILE A 181 5.72 -28.37 -4.07
N ILE A 182 4.82 -29.04 -3.34
CA ILE A 182 3.41 -29.24 -3.70
C ILE A 182 2.57 -28.34 -2.80
N ARG A 183 1.84 -27.40 -3.39
CA ARG A 183 1.00 -26.44 -2.65
C ARG A 183 -0.47 -26.80 -2.78
N ARG A 184 -1.22 -26.66 -1.69
CA ARG A 184 -2.68 -26.71 -1.70
C ARG A 184 -3.27 -25.54 -2.50
N TYR A 185 -4.56 -25.59 -2.77
CA TYR A 185 -5.27 -24.48 -3.42
C TYR A 185 -5.16 -23.15 -2.65
N ILE A 186 -4.80 -22.08 -3.37
CA ILE A 186 -4.63 -20.73 -2.82
C ILE A 186 -5.97 -20.09 -2.40
N PHE A 187 -7.08 -20.45 -3.05
CA PHE A 187 -8.39 -19.86 -2.74
C PHE A 187 -8.85 -20.19 -1.30
N CYS A 188 -8.45 -21.35 -0.75
CA CYS A 188 -8.69 -21.74 0.63
C CYS A 188 -8.08 -20.76 1.64
N GLU A 189 -6.99 -20.07 1.29
CA GLU A 189 -6.30 -19.14 2.21
C GLU A 189 -7.02 -17.80 2.37
N ARG A 190 -7.83 -17.42 1.38
CA ARG A 190 -8.44 -16.09 1.30
C ARG A 190 -9.96 -16.11 1.30
N ASN A 191 -10.57 -17.31 1.31
CA ASN A 191 -12.01 -17.53 1.26
C ASN A 191 -12.70 -16.77 0.11
N PHE A 192 -12.00 -16.63 -1.03
CA PHE A 192 -12.58 -16.07 -2.24
C PHE A 192 -13.19 -17.20 -3.06
N LYS A 193 -14.52 -17.34 -2.95
CA LYS A 193 -15.31 -18.26 -3.75
C LYS A 193 -15.68 -17.53 -5.04
N ASN A 194 -15.15 -17.97 -6.18
CA ASN A 194 -15.56 -17.46 -7.49
C ASN A 194 -17.00 -17.93 -7.80
N ALA A 195 -17.59 -17.38 -8.87
CA ALA A 195 -18.92 -17.81 -9.31
C ALA A 195 -18.94 -19.31 -9.69
N ASP A 196 -17.81 -19.84 -10.14
CA ASP A 196 -17.63 -21.25 -10.54
C ASP A 196 -17.00 -22.09 -9.41
N TRP A 197 -17.29 -21.77 -8.15
CA TRP A 197 -16.81 -22.52 -6.98
C TRP A 197 -17.65 -23.78 -6.79
N GLU A 198 -17.38 -24.77 -7.63
CA GLU A 198 -18.02 -26.08 -7.65
C GLU A 198 -17.01 -27.16 -7.24
N PHE A 199 -17.50 -28.22 -6.58
CA PHE A 199 -16.68 -29.39 -6.32
C PHE A 199 -16.46 -30.12 -7.64
N LYS A 200 -15.19 -30.31 -8.01
CA LYS A 200 -14.79 -31.03 -9.21
C LYS A 200 -13.95 -32.22 -8.82
N PHE A 201 -14.23 -33.35 -9.45
CA PHE A 201 -13.61 -34.63 -9.14
C PHE A 201 -13.59 -35.52 -10.39
N ASP A 202 -13.39 -34.88 -11.54
CA ASP A 202 -13.55 -35.54 -12.84
C ASP A 202 -12.25 -36.17 -13.33
N ASP A 203 -11.10 -35.57 -13.02
CA ASP A 203 -9.78 -36.04 -13.44
C ASP A 203 -8.78 -36.22 -12.28
N ASP A 204 -7.68 -36.94 -12.55
CA ASP A 204 -6.65 -37.28 -11.56
C ASP A 204 -6.03 -36.04 -10.89
N GLU A 205 -5.92 -34.92 -11.62
CA GLU A 205 -5.35 -33.68 -11.08
C GLU A 205 -6.32 -33.05 -10.08
N GLU A 206 -7.59 -32.94 -10.43
CA GLU A 206 -8.65 -32.46 -9.53
C GLU A 206 -8.76 -33.35 -8.29
N GLN A 207 -8.81 -34.68 -8.48
CA GLN A 207 -8.88 -35.65 -7.37
C GLN A 207 -7.68 -35.53 -6.44
N PHE A 208 -6.48 -35.41 -7.00
CA PHE A 208 -5.26 -35.19 -6.22
C PHE A 208 -5.34 -33.90 -5.40
N TYR A 209 -5.70 -32.78 -6.02
CA TYR A 209 -5.72 -31.50 -5.32
C TYR A 209 -6.83 -31.41 -4.27
N GLU A 210 -7.98 -32.05 -4.47
CA GLU A 210 -9.00 -32.18 -3.42
C GLU A 210 -8.45 -32.97 -2.22
N ALA A 211 -7.91 -34.16 -2.46
CA ALA A 211 -7.30 -34.99 -1.41
C ALA A 211 -6.14 -34.29 -0.69
N PHE A 212 -5.24 -33.65 -1.45
CA PHE A 212 -4.08 -32.95 -0.91
C PHE A 212 -4.47 -31.68 -0.15
N THR A 213 -5.48 -30.95 -0.62
CA THR A 213 -6.00 -29.77 0.07
C THR A 213 -6.61 -30.15 1.41
N ASP A 214 -7.43 -31.19 1.47
CA ASP A 214 -8.02 -31.68 2.72
C ASP A 214 -6.96 -32.21 3.70
N PHE A 215 -5.96 -32.95 3.20
CA PHE A 215 -4.80 -33.36 3.99
C PHE A 215 -4.08 -32.14 4.60
N CYS A 216 -3.82 -31.12 3.78
CA CYS A 216 -3.18 -29.89 4.23
C CYS A 216 -4.04 -29.11 5.24
N LEU A 217 -5.37 -29.06 5.06
CA LEU A 217 -6.29 -28.41 6.00
C LEU A 217 -6.30 -29.14 7.34
N LYS A 218 -6.42 -30.47 7.35
CA LYS A 218 -6.39 -31.30 8.56
C LYS A 218 -5.13 -31.04 9.40
N TRP A 219 -3.98 -30.94 8.74
CA TRP A 219 -2.68 -30.80 9.40
C TRP A 219 -2.15 -29.36 9.49
N ASN A 220 -2.96 -28.36 9.12
CA ASN A 220 -2.57 -26.96 9.05
C ASN A 220 -1.35 -26.68 8.15
N LEU A 221 -1.11 -27.50 7.13
CA LEU A 221 0.03 -27.37 6.25
C LEU A 221 -0.22 -26.35 5.15
N TRP A 222 0.77 -25.51 4.90
CA TRP A 222 0.83 -24.66 3.73
C TRP A 222 1.17 -25.47 2.47
N CYS A 223 2.11 -26.40 2.58
CA CYS A 223 2.57 -27.25 1.48
C CYS A 223 3.37 -28.46 2.00
N MET A 224 3.71 -29.36 1.10
CA MET A 224 4.72 -30.41 1.29
C MET A 224 5.95 -30.09 0.44
N GLU A 225 7.15 -30.27 1.00
CA GLU A 225 8.43 -30.27 0.26
C GLU A 225 8.87 -31.72 0.05
N CYS A 226 9.08 -32.12 -1.20
CA CYS A 226 9.18 -33.52 -1.61
C CYS A 226 10.49 -33.84 -2.36
N LEU A 227 11.53 -33.00 -2.29
CA LEU A 227 12.82 -33.31 -2.92
C LEU A 227 13.69 -34.18 -2.02
N GLU A 228 13.80 -33.81 -0.74
CA GLU A 228 14.80 -34.43 0.13
C GLU A 228 14.18 -35.27 1.24
N GLN A 229 13.14 -34.80 1.92
CA GLN A 229 12.70 -35.39 3.20
C GLN A 229 11.19 -35.51 3.40
N ASP A 230 10.36 -35.26 2.38
CA ASP A 230 8.89 -35.20 2.55
C ASP A 230 8.50 -34.28 3.72
N THR A 231 9.04 -33.06 3.72
CA THR A 231 8.93 -32.13 4.84
C THR A 231 7.56 -31.45 4.86
N PRO A 232 6.72 -31.66 5.90
CA PRO A 232 5.49 -30.89 6.04
C PRO A 232 5.81 -29.44 6.42
N MET A 233 5.32 -28.49 5.62
CA MET A 233 5.51 -27.07 5.87
C MET A 233 4.26 -26.47 6.51
N LEU A 234 4.36 -26.14 7.79
CA LEU A 234 3.25 -25.58 8.57
C LEU A 234 2.84 -24.17 8.07
N LEU A 235 1.54 -23.92 7.99
CA LEU A 235 1.01 -22.58 7.73
C LEU A 235 1.42 -21.62 8.84
N LYS A 236 2.08 -20.52 8.48
CA LYS A 236 2.50 -19.49 9.44
C LYS A 236 1.39 -18.45 9.67
N LEU A 237 1.47 -17.77 10.81
CA LEU A 237 0.85 -16.45 10.96
C LEU A 237 1.42 -15.53 9.88
N THR A 238 0.58 -15.11 8.93
CA THR A 238 1.00 -14.24 7.82
C THR A 238 0.25 -12.92 7.83
N ILE A 239 0.90 -11.89 7.31
CA ILE A 239 0.27 -10.59 7.07
C ILE A 239 0.44 -10.28 5.60
N ASN A 240 -0.68 -10.32 4.89
CA ASN A 240 -0.76 -10.07 3.46
C ASN A 240 -1.11 -8.60 3.23
N LEU A 241 -0.27 -7.89 2.48
CA LEU A 241 -0.58 -6.54 2.04
C LEU A 241 -1.57 -6.57 0.88
N LEU A 242 -2.56 -5.69 0.98
CA LEU A 242 -3.59 -5.49 -0.03
C LEU A 242 -3.59 -4.03 -0.49
N PRO A 243 -4.10 -3.74 -1.69
CA PRO A 243 -4.22 -2.37 -2.19
C PRO A 243 -4.97 -1.44 -1.23
N ILE A 244 -5.96 -1.97 -0.51
CA ILE A 244 -6.85 -1.21 0.38
C ILE A 244 -6.57 -1.43 1.88
N GLY A 245 -5.54 -2.20 2.23
CA GLY A 245 -5.27 -2.53 3.63
C GLY A 245 -4.35 -3.73 3.81
N PHE A 246 -4.65 -4.56 4.80
CA PHE A 246 -3.91 -5.79 5.06
C PHE A 246 -4.87 -6.87 5.54
N MET A 247 -4.46 -8.12 5.40
CA MET A 247 -5.16 -9.29 5.91
C MET A 247 -4.20 -10.08 6.78
N ILE A 248 -4.61 -10.36 8.01
CA ILE A 248 -3.87 -11.24 8.93
C ILE A 248 -4.50 -12.62 8.83
N VAL A 249 -3.70 -13.62 8.46
CA VAL A 249 -4.12 -15.02 8.48
C VAL A 249 -3.53 -15.66 9.72
N ILE A 250 -4.40 -16.07 10.63
CA ILE A 250 -4.05 -16.77 11.87
C ILE A 250 -4.39 -18.25 11.69
N PRO A 251 -3.40 -19.16 11.69
CA PRO A 251 -3.66 -20.59 11.64
C PRO A 251 -4.42 -21.07 12.87
N ASP A 252 -5.28 -22.08 12.72
CA ASP A 252 -6.17 -22.55 13.80
C ASP A 252 -5.41 -23.12 15.02
N TYR A 253 -4.19 -23.63 14.78
CA TYR A 253 -3.36 -24.20 15.84
C TYR A 253 -2.72 -23.16 16.75
N MET A 254 -2.87 -21.86 16.42
CA MET A 254 -2.22 -20.77 17.13
C MET A 254 -3.25 -19.80 17.70
N LEU A 255 -3.37 -19.77 19.03
CA LEU A 255 -3.99 -18.64 19.71
C LEU A 255 -3.04 -17.43 19.69
N VAL A 256 -3.41 -16.36 19.00
CA VAL A 256 -2.57 -15.15 18.83
C VAL A 256 -2.83 -14.13 19.93
N ASP A 257 -1.74 -13.65 20.55
CA ASP A 257 -1.73 -12.45 21.37
C ASP A 257 -1.24 -11.28 20.51
N GLY A 258 -2.13 -10.34 20.19
CA GLY A 258 -1.80 -9.21 19.34
C GLY A 258 -0.59 -8.40 19.83
N GLY A 259 -0.43 -8.20 21.13
CA GLY A 259 0.68 -7.43 21.68
C GLY A 259 2.02 -8.17 21.66
N ARG A 260 2.00 -9.50 21.83
CA ARG A 260 3.19 -10.34 21.99
C ARG A 260 3.64 -11.04 20.73
N ASP A 261 2.74 -11.32 19.81
CA ASP A 261 3.01 -12.13 18.61
C ASP A 261 3.15 -11.27 17.35
N ILE A 262 2.62 -10.03 17.33
CA ILE A 262 2.61 -9.16 16.14
C ILE A 262 3.50 -7.92 16.33
N ARG A 263 4.21 -7.51 15.27
CA ARG A 263 4.96 -6.25 15.21
C ARG A 263 4.08 -5.12 14.67
N TRP A 264 3.09 -4.69 15.45
CA TRP A 264 2.15 -3.62 15.07
C TRP A 264 2.82 -2.37 14.53
N LYS A 265 3.97 -1.97 15.09
CA LYS A 265 4.72 -0.81 14.59
C LYS A 265 5.03 -0.90 13.10
N LYS A 266 5.44 -2.06 12.58
CA LYS A 266 5.74 -2.23 11.15
C LYS A 266 4.48 -2.07 10.31
N ILE A 267 3.37 -2.65 10.75
CA ILE A 267 2.06 -2.53 10.09
C ILE A 267 1.63 -1.07 10.05
N THR A 268 1.72 -0.38 11.20
CA THR A 268 1.41 1.06 11.30
C THR A 268 2.30 1.90 10.40
N ASP A 269 3.60 1.64 10.35
CA ASP A 269 4.54 2.38 9.51
C ASP A 269 4.16 2.24 8.01
N VAL A 270 3.73 1.05 7.56
CA VAL A 270 3.23 0.83 6.19
C VAL A 270 1.88 1.54 5.95
N LEU A 271 0.92 1.41 6.87
CA LEU A 271 -0.39 2.06 6.73
C LEU A 271 -0.28 3.58 6.67
N VAL A 272 0.55 4.17 7.53
CA VAL A 272 0.82 5.61 7.52
C VAL A 272 1.49 6.03 6.20
N ALA A 273 2.42 5.22 5.68
CA ALA A 273 3.02 5.49 4.37
C ALA A 273 1.98 5.44 3.23
N LEU A 274 0.96 4.59 3.35
CA LEU A 274 -0.19 4.52 2.44
C LEU A 274 -1.21 5.66 2.63
N GLY A 275 -1.00 6.54 3.62
CA GLY A 275 -1.85 7.69 3.90
C GLY A 275 -2.92 7.47 4.96
N ALA A 276 -2.87 6.36 5.70
CA ALA A 276 -3.80 6.13 6.81
C ALA A 276 -3.62 7.20 7.90
N ILE A 277 -4.74 7.80 8.32
CA ILE A 277 -4.77 8.77 9.41
C ILE A 277 -4.88 7.99 10.73
N ARG A 278 -3.95 8.24 11.65
CA ARG A 278 -4.05 7.71 13.00
C ARG A 278 -5.13 8.48 13.76
N LEU A 279 -6.28 7.85 13.93
CA LEU A 279 -7.34 8.25 14.83
C LEU A 279 -7.07 7.57 16.17
N ASP A 280 -6.67 8.31 17.19
CA ASP A 280 -6.70 7.79 18.56
C ASP A 280 -7.91 8.36 19.30
N ALA A 281 -8.41 7.63 20.30
CA ALA A 281 -9.63 7.98 21.03
C ALA A 281 -9.56 9.38 21.66
N ARG A 282 -8.37 9.80 22.08
CA ARG A 282 -8.11 11.15 22.59
C ARG A 282 -8.27 12.19 21.49
N ARG A 283 -7.80 11.93 20.27
CA ARG A 283 -7.94 12.82 19.13
C ARG A 283 -9.37 12.88 18.61
N LEU A 284 -10.13 11.78 18.68
CA LEU A 284 -11.56 11.77 18.41
C LEU A 284 -12.33 12.60 19.44
N ALA A 285 -12.12 12.35 20.74
CA ALA A 285 -12.71 13.14 21.82
C ALA A 285 -12.32 14.62 21.72
N ASN A 286 -11.05 14.94 21.45
CA ASN A 286 -10.61 16.32 21.26
C ASN A 286 -11.21 16.98 20.01
N LEU A 287 -11.61 16.23 18.99
CA LEU A 287 -12.27 16.78 17.80
C LEU A 287 -13.73 17.11 18.11
N GLU A 288 -14.43 16.21 18.81
CA GLU A 288 -15.80 16.43 19.29
C GLU A 288 -15.86 17.59 20.30
N ASP A 289 -14.95 17.61 21.28
CA ASP A 289 -14.85 18.68 22.28
C ASP A 289 -14.46 20.02 21.65
N ALA A 290 -13.52 20.03 20.69
CA ALA A 290 -13.13 21.27 19.99
C ALA A 290 -14.25 21.81 19.09
N GLU A 291 -15.03 20.93 18.47
CA GLU A 291 -16.20 21.30 17.68
C GLU A 291 -17.30 21.87 18.58
N ALA A 292 -17.59 21.23 19.72
CA ALA A 292 -18.55 21.73 20.70
C ALA A 292 -18.13 23.09 21.30
N GLU A 293 -16.85 23.24 21.66
CA GLU A 293 -16.27 24.50 22.16
C GLU A 293 -16.38 25.61 21.11
N ALA A 294 -16.05 25.33 19.84
CA ALA A 294 -16.13 26.30 18.76
C ALA A 294 -17.57 26.78 18.51
N LEU A 295 -18.53 25.86 18.46
CA LEU A 295 -19.96 26.19 18.30
C LEU A 295 -20.51 26.95 19.50
N GLY A 296 -20.11 26.60 20.73
CA GLY A 296 -20.48 27.34 21.93
C GLY A 296 -19.95 28.77 21.93
N ILE A 297 -18.69 28.96 21.52
CA ILE A 297 -18.08 30.29 21.35
C ILE A 297 -18.82 31.12 20.29
N ASP A 298 -19.26 30.50 19.20
CA ASP A 298 -20.05 31.17 18.14
C ASP A 298 -21.42 31.62 18.68
N ALA A 299 -22.14 30.75 19.38
CA ALA A 299 -23.41 31.10 20.02
C ALA A 299 -23.26 32.23 21.07
N ALA A 300 -22.18 32.20 21.86
CA ALA A 300 -21.86 33.27 22.80
C ALA A 300 -21.49 34.58 22.08
N ASN A 301 -20.84 34.51 20.92
CA ASN A 301 -20.54 35.67 20.08
C ASN A 301 -21.82 36.29 19.51
N GLU A 302 -22.76 35.50 19.03
CA GLU A 302 -24.06 35.99 18.54
C GLU A 302 -24.86 36.68 19.66
N ARG A 303 -24.87 36.11 20.88
CA ARG A 303 -25.47 36.79 22.06
C ARG A 303 -24.76 38.10 22.40
N ALA A 304 -23.43 38.11 22.39
CA ALA A 304 -22.66 39.33 22.65
C ALA A 304 -22.96 40.42 21.63
N LEU A 305 -23.13 40.06 20.36
CA LEU A 305 -23.51 40.99 19.29
C LEU A 305 -24.94 41.50 19.45
N ALA A 306 -25.88 40.63 19.81
CA ALA A 306 -27.27 41.01 20.12
C ALA A 306 -27.34 41.99 21.32
N ASP A 307 -26.46 41.82 22.30
CA ASP A 307 -26.29 42.69 23.47
C ASP A 307 -25.50 43.99 23.17
N GLY A 308 -25.16 44.25 21.89
CA GLY A 308 -24.44 45.45 21.46
C GLY A 308 -22.97 45.52 21.91
N LYS A 309 -22.34 44.38 22.24
CA LYS A 309 -20.95 44.34 22.72
C LYS A 309 -19.97 44.30 21.56
N GLU A 310 -18.97 45.18 21.60
CA GLU A 310 -17.97 45.30 20.55
C GLU A 310 -16.53 45.12 21.06
N GLY A 311 -15.60 44.94 20.12
CA GLY A 311 -14.16 44.96 20.39
C GLY A 311 -13.73 44.04 21.54
N LYS A 312 -13.15 44.64 22.59
CA LYS A 312 -12.64 43.93 23.77
C LYS A 312 -13.77 43.40 24.66
N GLU A 313 -14.85 44.16 24.82
CA GLU A 313 -15.99 43.79 25.66
C GLU A 313 -16.69 42.53 25.13
N ARG A 314 -16.76 42.38 23.80
CA ARG A 314 -17.26 41.16 23.16
C ARG A 314 -16.43 39.93 23.52
N ILE A 315 -15.10 40.07 23.50
CA ILE A 315 -14.20 38.96 23.84
C ILE A 315 -14.28 38.61 25.33
N GLU A 316 -14.36 39.61 26.20
CA GLU A 316 -14.53 39.41 27.65
C GLU A 316 -15.87 38.75 27.98
N TYR A 317 -16.94 39.08 27.23
CA TYR A 317 -18.24 38.41 27.35
C TYR A 317 -18.15 36.93 26.97
N ILE A 318 -17.58 36.62 25.80
CA ILE A 318 -17.43 35.23 25.33
C ILE A 318 -16.61 34.40 26.34
N ILE A 319 -15.51 34.95 26.87
CA ILE A 319 -14.67 34.28 27.88
C ILE A 319 -15.48 33.95 29.13
N ARG A 320 -16.32 34.88 29.60
CA ARG A 320 -17.16 34.67 30.79
C ARG A 320 -18.26 33.65 30.55
N GLU A 321 -18.98 33.79 29.44
CA GLU A 321 -20.11 32.94 29.06
C GLU A 321 -19.68 31.49 28.87
N MET A 322 -18.53 31.27 28.24
CA MET A 322 -17.96 29.94 28.01
C MET A 322 -17.15 29.40 29.20
N ASN A 323 -17.13 30.12 30.33
CA ASN A 323 -16.34 29.80 31.52
C ASN A 323 -14.86 29.50 31.20
N LEU A 324 -14.29 30.24 30.26
CA LEU A 324 -12.89 30.11 29.86
C LEU A 324 -11.98 30.82 30.87
N ALA A 325 -10.73 30.40 30.94
CA ALA A 325 -9.75 31.05 31.82
C ALA A 325 -9.67 32.55 31.50
N SER A 326 -9.68 33.41 32.52
CA SER A 326 -9.69 34.88 32.36
C SER A 326 -8.49 35.43 31.56
N LYS A 327 -7.42 34.65 31.41
CA LYS A 327 -6.23 34.96 30.60
C LYS A 327 -6.30 34.46 29.15
N THR A 328 -7.43 33.94 28.70
CA THR A 328 -7.58 33.39 27.34
C THR A 328 -7.37 34.49 26.30
N ASP A 329 -6.41 34.29 25.40
CA ASP A 329 -6.06 35.27 24.38
C ASP A 329 -7.21 35.42 23.35
N SER A 330 -7.54 36.67 23.03
CA SER A 330 -8.40 37.06 21.90
C SER A 330 -8.09 36.33 20.58
N ARG A 331 -6.83 35.97 20.32
CA ARG A 331 -6.42 35.19 19.13
C ARG A 331 -7.01 33.78 19.14
N VAL A 332 -7.11 33.15 20.31
CA VAL A 332 -7.70 31.81 20.48
C VAL A 332 -9.19 31.88 20.17
N ILE A 333 -9.90 32.87 20.72
CA ILE A 333 -11.34 33.09 20.46
C ILE A 333 -11.60 33.33 18.97
N ARG A 334 -10.82 34.18 18.31
CA ARG A 334 -10.95 34.41 16.85
C ARG A 334 -10.71 33.15 16.03
N ARG A 335 -9.74 32.32 16.42
CA ARG A 335 -9.47 31.04 15.75
C ARG A 335 -10.65 30.08 15.90
N ARG A 336 -11.25 30.00 17.10
CA ARG A 336 -12.43 29.16 17.36
C ARG A 336 -13.67 29.64 16.61
N LEU A 337 -13.89 30.96 16.51
CA LEU A 337 -14.96 31.52 15.66
C LEU A 337 -14.75 31.18 14.17
N ALA A 338 -13.51 31.24 13.67
CA ALA A 338 -13.21 30.84 12.30
C ALA A 338 -13.43 29.32 12.06
N GLU A 339 -13.19 28.50 13.09
CA GLU A 339 -13.44 27.07 13.09
C GLU A 339 -14.94 26.77 13.09
N ALA A 340 -15.72 27.44 13.94
CA ALA A 340 -17.19 27.34 14.00
C ALA A 340 -17.85 27.69 12.66
N LYS A 341 -17.42 28.77 12.01
CA LYS A 341 -17.91 29.14 10.67
C LYS A 341 -17.66 28.07 9.62
N LYS A 342 -16.50 27.39 9.66
CA LYS A 342 -16.21 26.26 8.76
C LYS A 342 -17.12 25.06 9.05
N ILE A 343 -17.41 24.80 10.32
CA ILE A 343 -18.30 23.71 10.75
C ILE A 343 -19.74 23.98 10.28
N LEU A 344 -20.28 25.18 10.57
CA LEU A 344 -21.64 25.57 10.16
C LEU A 344 -21.80 25.57 8.64
N LYS A 345 -20.79 26.02 7.90
CA LYS A 345 -20.76 25.95 6.43
C LYS A 345 -20.79 24.51 5.91
N LYS A 346 -20.01 23.60 6.53
CA LYS A 346 -20.04 22.17 6.19
C LYS A 346 -21.40 21.53 6.47
N ARG A 347 -22.12 22.02 7.49
CA ARG A 347 -23.44 21.53 7.91
C ARG A 347 -24.62 22.18 7.17
N GLY A 348 -24.37 23.18 6.31
CA GLY A 348 -25.44 23.94 5.64
C GLY A 348 -26.28 24.82 6.55
N GLN A 349 -25.72 25.19 7.68
CA GLN A 349 -26.39 25.96 8.72
C GLN A 349 -25.88 27.40 8.79
N ASP A 350 -25.05 27.85 7.83
CA ASP A 350 -24.53 29.22 7.75
C ASP A 350 -25.44 30.18 6.97
N GLY A 351 -26.62 29.72 6.53
CA GLY A 351 -27.57 30.51 5.75
C GLY A 351 -27.20 30.68 4.27
N SER A 352 -26.15 30.01 3.77
CA SER A 352 -25.84 29.90 2.35
C SER A 352 -26.45 28.62 1.75
N GLU A 353 -26.82 28.67 0.47
CA GLU A 353 -27.59 27.63 -0.24
C GLU A 353 -27.02 26.20 -0.09
N ASP A 354 -27.98 25.28 0.03
CA ASP A 354 -27.95 23.82 0.21
C ASP A 354 -26.61 23.06 -0.06
N PRO A 355 -25.99 22.42 0.97
CA PRO A 355 -24.83 21.54 0.83
C PRO A 355 -25.18 20.07 0.57
N SER A 356 -26.41 19.75 0.12
CA SER A 356 -26.79 18.37 -0.23
C SER A 356 -25.96 17.75 -1.37
N VAL A 357 -25.01 18.49 -1.97
CA VAL A 357 -24.02 17.94 -2.91
C VAL A 357 -22.68 17.70 -2.19
N TRP A 358 -22.52 16.50 -1.64
CA TRP A 358 -21.20 15.95 -1.31
C TRP A 358 -20.32 15.98 -2.58
N ASP A 359 -19.33 16.88 -2.65
CA ASP A 359 -18.39 16.99 -3.77
C ASP A 359 -17.03 16.34 -3.42
N PRO A 360 -16.68 15.20 -4.05
CA PRO A 360 -15.38 14.55 -3.92
C PRO A 360 -14.16 15.45 -4.21
N ARG A 361 -14.36 16.57 -4.93
CA ARG A 361 -13.29 17.53 -5.27
C ARG A 361 -12.79 18.29 -4.05
N SER A 362 -13.61 18.47 -3.01
CA SER A 362 -13.23 19.21 -1.79
C SER A 362 -12.11 18.51 -1.00
N TYR A 363 -12.20 17.19 -0.84
CA TYR A 363 -11.15 16.38 -0.20
C TYR A 363 -9.86 16.37 -1.04
N ARG A 364 -9.99 16.32 -2.37
CA ARG A 364 -8.85 16.37 -3.29
C ARG A 364 -8.12 17.71 -3.21
N ALA A 365 -8.87 18.82 -3.08
CA ALA A 365 -8.32 20.15 -2.89
C ALA A 365 -7.63 20.30 -1.52
N GLU A 366 -8.24 19.83 -0.43
CA GLU A 366 -7.64 19.84 0.92
C GLU A 366 -6.38 18.95 0.99
N TYR A 367 -6.39 17.78 0.35
CA TYR A 367 -5.23 16.89 0.28
C TYR A 367 -4.10 17.47 -0.58
N GLN A 368 -4.42 18.14 -1.70
CA GLN A 368 -3.44 18.86 -2.52
C GLN A 368 -2.86 20.09 -1.79
N GLU A 369 -3.67 20.81 -1.02
CA GLU A 369 -3.22 21.93 -0.18
C GLU A 369 -2.30 21.45 0.95
N TRP A 370 -2.61 20.28 1.53
CA TRP A 370 -1.77 19.62 2.52
C TRP A 370 -0.45 19.14 1.91
N GLN A 371 -0.45 18.57 0.70
CA GLN A 371 0.79 18.20 -0.01
C GLN A 371 1.68 19.40 -0.33
N LYS A 372 1.11 20.59 -0.59
CA LYS A 372 1.87 21.83 -0.80
C LYS A 372 2.53 22.36 0.47
N THR A 373 1.94 22.08 1.63
CA THR A 373 2.36 22.62 2.94
C THR A 373 3.11 21.62 3.81
N ALA A 374 3.07 20.32 3.46
CA ALA A 374 3.87 19.29 4.10
C ALA A 374 5.36 19.46 3.76
N PRO A 375 6.27 19.49 4.74
CA PRO A 375 7.70 19.59 4.45
C PRO A 375 8.15 18.33 3.68
N PRO A 376 8.96 18.47 2.62
CA PRO A 376 9.46 17.32 1.87
C PRO A 376 10.44 16.57 2.76
N LYS A 377 9.98 15.52 3.43
CA LYS A 377 10.88 14.55 4.03
C LYS A 377 11.37 13.64 2.92
N GLU A 378 12.42 14.06 2.22
CA GLU A 378 13.26 13.09 1.52
C GLU A 378 13.72 12.10 2.60
N SER A 379 13.17 10.89 2.57
CA SER A 379 13.47 9.93 3.62
C SER A 379 14.98 9.67 3.58
N VAL A 380 15.62 9.65 4.74
CA VAL A 380 17.06 9.33 4.87
C VAL A 380 17.42 8.03 4.12
N LYS A 381 16.45 7.13 3.93
CA LYS A 381 16.56 5.91 3.13
C LYS A 381 16.66 6.16 1.62
N LEU A 382 15.85 7.06 1.07
CA LEU A 382 15.90 7.44 -0.36
C LEU A 382 17.18 8.21 -0.69
N ALA A 383 17.60 9.12 0.20
CA ALA A 383 18.88 9.81 0.08
C ALA A 383 20.06 8.83 0.12
N LYS A 384 20.03 7.82 1.00
CA LYS A 384 21.05 6.76 1.06
C LYS A 384 21.03 5.83 -0.16
N ALA A 385 19.86 5.52 -0.72
CA ALA A 385 19.76 4.70 -1.92
C ALA A 385 20.34 5.42 -3.15
N LYS A 386 20.00 6.70 -3.33
CA LYS A 386 20.58 7.54 -4.39
C LYS A 386 22.09 7.71 -4.24
N ALA A 387 22.56 7.95 -3.01
CA ALA A 387 24.00 8.05 -2.72
C ALA A 387 24.73 6.73 -3.03
N ARG A 388 24.11 5.58 -2.75
CA ARG A 388 24.69 4.26 -3.01
C ARG A 388 24.77 3.92 -4.50
N VAL A 389 23.79 4.34 -5.30
CA VAL A 389 23.82 4.18 -6.77
C VAL A 389 24.83 5.16 -7.40
N ALA A 390 24.90 6.38 -6.87
CA ALA A 390 25.88 7.37 -7.31
C ALA A 390 27.32 6.95 -7.01
N SER A 391 27.55 6.19 -5.92
CA SER A 391 28.87 5.70 -5.51
C SER A 391 29.31 4.40 -6.20
N LEU A 392 28.51 3.81 -7.09
CA LEU A 392 28.93 2.63 -7.84
C LEU A 392 30.03 2.99 -8.85
N THR A 393 31.05 2.15 -8.92
CA THR A 393 32.13 2.29 -9.91
C THR A 393 31.58 2.09 -11.33
N PRO A 394 32.27 2.59 -12.38
CA PRO A 394 31.90 2.29 -13.75
C PRO A 394 31.80 0.77 -14.03
N GLU A 395 32.66 -0.02 -13.39
CA GLU A 395 32.65 -1.48 -13.45
C GLU A 395 31.43 -2.08 -12.75
N ASP A 396 31.07 -1.61 -11.55
CA ASP A 396 29.86 -2.05 -10.84
C ASP A 396 28.60 -1.67 -11.62
N LYS A 397 28.60 -0.51 -12.30
CA LYS A 397 27.50 -0.09 -13.17
C LYS A 397 27.43 -0.96 -14.42
N ALA A 398 28.56 -1.33 -15.01
CA ALA A 398 28.63 -2.22 -16.16
C ALA A 398 28.21 -3.65 -15.79
N GLU A 399 28.55 -4.14 -14.60
CA GLU A 399 28.12 -5.43 -14.07
C GLU A 399 26.62 -5.42 -13.74
N LEU A 400 26.10 -4.32 -13.18
CA LEU A 400 24.67 -4.10 -13.00
C LEU A 400 23.94 -4.09 -14.36
N ILE A 401 24.47 -3.39 -15.37
CA ILE A 401 23.91 -3.35 -16.74
C ILE A 401 23.97 -4.74 -17.40
N LYS A 402 25.05 -5.50 -17.19
CA LYS A 402 25.18 -6.88 -17.65
C LYS A 402 24.17 -7.81 -16.98
N TRP A 403 23.97 -7.66 -15.66
CA TRP A 403 22.95 -8.39 -14.90
C TRP A 403 21.52 -8.00 -15.27
N LEU A 404 21.31 -6.74 -15.68
CA LEU A 404 20.03 -6.21 -16.17
C LEU A 404 19.75 -6.56 -17.65
N GLY A 405 20.79 -6.93 -18.41
CA GLY A 405 20.74 -7.23 -19.84
C GLY A 405 20.73 -8.71 -20.21
N ASP A 406 21.32 -9.58 -19.39
CA ASP A 406 21.28 -11.03 -19.59
C ASP A 406 20.00 -11.63 -18.97
N GLY A 407 18.92 -11.59 -19.73
CA GLY A 407 17.70 -12.37 -19.51
C GLY A 407 17.90 -13.88 -19.71
N SER A 408 19.04 -14.44 -19.28
CA SER A 408 19.32 -15.87 -19.32
C SER A 408 19.54 -16.42 -17.90
N LEU A 409 18.45 -16.81 -17.26
CA LEU A 409 18.45 -17.95 -16.34
C LEU A 409 17.14 -18.72 -16.59
N ASN A 410 17.34 -20.01 -16.90
CA ASN A 410 16.36 -21.09 -16.87
C ASN A 410 15.49 -21.05 -15.60
#